data_AF-A0A1I0NMK9-F1
#
_entry.id   AF-A0A1I0NMK9-F1
#
_cell.length_a   1.000
_cell.length_b   1.000
_cell.length_c   1.000
_cell.angle_alpha   90.00
_cell.angle_beta   90.00
_cell.angle_gamma   90.00
#
_symmetry.space_group_name_H-M   'P 1'
#
loop_
_entity.id
_entity.type
_entity.pdbx_description
1 polymer ?
#
loop_
_entity_poly.entity_id
_entity_poly.type
_entity_poly.pdbx_seq_one_letter_code
_entity_poly.pdbx_strand_id
1 'polypeptide(L)'
;MRAFNTFLIISLFCFSCQSKPSEGEQLLAEAHEKQTQSIALIGELEQSLETTSIEARDSLIQVLHELEESLFEIPGYHLELPGHEGHDHGHSKIELSNQAIYDVQVDLLKQLNEIKKIVTHK
;
A
#
# COMPACT_ATOMS: atom_id res chain seq x y z
N MET A 1 58.07 36.18 -13.31
CA MET A 1 58.33 34.75 -13.02
C MET A 1 57.28 34.31 -11.99
N ARG A 2 56.31 33.47 -12.40
CA ARG A 2 56.14 32.04 -11.98
C ARG A 2 55.90 31.91 -10.46
N ALA A 3 54.83 31.34 -9.92
CA ALA A 3 53.85 30.34 -10.37
C ALA A 3 52.49 30.61 -9.64
N PHE A 4 51.31 30.45 -10.26
CA PHE A 4 50.57 29.22 -10.58
C PHE A 4 50.26 28.30 -9.38
N ASN A 5 48.96 27.98 -9.25
CA ASN A 5 48.35 26.84 -8.56
C ASN A 5 48.27 26.80 -7.02
N THR A 6 47.07 27.15 -6.52
CA THR A 6 46.38 26.34 -5.49
C THR A 6 44.87 26.48 -5.64
N PHE A 7 44.37 26.07 -6.80
CA PHE A 7 42.98 25.62 -6.96
C PHE A 7 42.93 24.14 -6.54
N LEU A 8 41.78 23.70 -6.03
CA LEU A 8 41.45 22.32 -5.65
C LEU A 8 42.28 21.77 -4.49
N ILE A 9 41.65 21.39 -3.38
CA ILE A 9 41.41 19.99 -2.93
C ILE A 9 40.72 20.08 -1.54
N ILE A 10 39.52 20.67 -1.46
CA ILE A 10 38.63 20.44 -0.30
C ILE A 10 37.18 20.39 -0.83
N SER A 11 36.90 19.39 -1.67
CA SER A 11 35.53 19.03 -2.05
C SER A 11 35.38 17.52 -2.26
N LEU A 12 36.22 16.72 -1.62
CA LEU A 12 36.07 15.26 -1.57
C LEU A 12 35.44 14.89 -0.23
N PHE A 13 34.41 14.04 -0.27
CA PHE A 13 33.66 13.43 0.84
C PHE A 13 32.33 14.05 1.26
N CYS A 14 31.50 14.48 0.30
CA CYS A 14 30.04 14.35 0.43
C CYS A 14 29.43 13.66 -0.79
N PHE A 15 30.05 12.56 -1.27
CA PHE A 15 29.32 11.62 -2.12
C PHE A 15 28.40 10.81 -1.20
N SER A 16 27.21 11.36 -0.99
CA SER A 16 26.08 10.67 -0.39
C SER A 16 25.94 9.29 -1.03
N CYS A 17 26.00 8.24 -0.21
CA CYS A 17 25.50 6.92 -0.55
C CYS A 17 23.99 7.02 -0.79
N GLN A 18 23.56 7.50 -1.96
CA GLN A 18 22.26 7.14 -2.52
C GLN A 18 22.43 5.77 -3.14
N SER A 19 22.45 4.74 -2.30
CA SER A 19 22.19 3.37 -2.76
C SER A 19 20.79 3.40 -3.37
N LYS A 20 20.71 3.14 -4.68
CA LYS A 20 19.42 2.95 -5.35
C LYS A 20 18.65 1.85 -4.62
N PRO A 21 17.34 2.02 -4.39
CA PRO A 21 16.55 0.98 -3.75
C PRO A 21 16.63 -0.29 -4.59
N SER A 22 16.81 -1.42 -3.89
CA SER A 22 16.81 -2.74 -4.50
C SER A 22 15.46 -3.02 -5.20
N GLU A 23 15.46 -3.93 -6.15
CA GLU A 23 14.23 -4.38 -6.83
C GLU A 23 13.17 -4.85 -5.81
N GLY A 24 13.60 -5.52 -4.75
CA GLY A 24 12.72 -5.94 -3.66
C GLY A 24 12.11 -4.78 -2.88
N GLU A 25 12.86 -3.72 -2.61
CA GLU A 25 12.34 -2.52 -1.94
C GLU A 25 11.36 -1.75 -2.84
N GLN A 26 11.60 -1.73 -4.16
CA GLN A 26 10.68 -1.12 -5.12
C GLN A 26 9.35 -1.90 -5.17
N LEU A 27 9.38 -3.23 -5.19
CA LEU A 27 8.17 -4.05 -5.12
C LEU A 27 7.36 -3.81 -3.85
N LEU A 28 8.01 -3.68 -2.69
CA LEU A 28 7.33 -3.40 -1.43
C LEU A 28 6.74 -1.99 -1.39
N ALA A 29 7.45 -1.00 -1.95
CA ALA A 29 6.93 0.35 -2.10
C ALA A 29 5.68 0.40 -2.98
N GLU A 30 5.70 -0.29 -4.12
CA GLU A 30 4.53 -0.38 -5.00
C GLU A 30 3.38 -1.17 -4.36
N ALA A 31 3.68 -2.23 -3.61
CA ALA A 31 2.67 -2.98 -2.86
C ALA A 31 2.00 -2.08 -1.82
N HIS A 32 2.77 -1.27 -1.09
CA HIS A 32 2.25 -0.31 -0.12
C HIS A 32 1.36 0.75 -0.79
N GLU A 33 1.79 1.31 -1.92
CA GLU A 33 0.96 2.26 -2.67
C GLU A 33 -0.41 1.65 -3.04
N LYS A 34 -0.44 0.39 -3.48
CA LYS A 34 -1.69 -0.33 -3.80
C LYS A 34 -2.53 -0.64 -2.57
N GLN A 35 -1.90 -0.94 -1.43
CA GLN A 35 -2.60 -1.14 -0.17
C GLN A 35 -3.29 0.16 0.27
N THR A 36 -2.60 1.31 0.22
CA THR A 36 -3.21 2.61 0.53
C THR A 36 -4.37 2.94 -0.41
N GLN A 37 -4.23 2.65 -1.71
CA GLN A 37 -5.33 2.81 -2.67
C GLN A 37 -6.52 1.89 -2.34
N SER A 38 -6.26 0.66 -1.91
CA SER A 38 -7.28 -0.30 -1.53
C SER A 38 -8.05 0.15 -0.28
N ILE A 39 -7.36 0.63 0.75
CA ILE A 39 -7.96 1.17 1.99
C ILE A 39 -8.87 2.36 1.65
N ALA A 40 -8.38 3.31 0.86
CA ALA A 40 -9.18 4.47 0.45
C ALA A 40 -10.43 4.04 -0.33
N LEU A 41 -10.29 3.06 -1.24
CA LEU A 41 -11.40 2.56 -2.04
C LEU A 41 -12.43 1.77 -1.21
N ILE A 42 -12.00 1.02 -0.19
CA ILE A 42 -12.92 0.37 0.75
C ILE A 42 -13.82 1.41 1.42
N GLY A 43 -13.23 2.46 2.00
CA GLY A 43 -14.01 3.54 2.64
C GLY A 43 -14.94 4.28 1.67
N GLU A 44 -14.51 4.54 0.43
CA GLU A 44 -15.39 5.11 -0.61
C GLU A 44 -16.59 4.20 -0.91
N LEU A 45 -16.37 2.89 -0.99
CA LEU A 45 -17.41 1.91 -1.31
C LEU A 45 -18.39 1.74 -0.15
N GLU A 46 -17.92 1.68 1.08
CA GLU A 46 -18.76 1.61 2.28
C GLU A 46 -19.69 2.82 2.37
N GLN A 47 -19.14 4.04 2.22
CA GLN A 47 -19.93 5.26 2.19
C GLN A 47 -20.96 5.26 1.05
N SER A 48 -20.57 4.77 -0.13
CA SER A 48 -21.48 4.67 -1.27
C SER A 48 -22.61 3.68 -0.99
N LEU A 49 -22.33 2.57 -0.30
CA LEU A 49 -23.29 1.54 0.06
C LEU A 49 -24.29 2.01 1.13
N GLU A 50 -23.88 2.87 2.07
CA GLU A 50 -24.78 3.45 3.08
C GLU A 50 -25.98 4.20 2.46
N THR A 51 -25.74 4.86 1.32
CA THR A 51 -26.75 5.67 0.64
C THR A 51 -27.48 4.93 -0.48
N THR A 52 -27.09 3.68 -0.77
CA THR A 52 -27.58 2.92 -1.92
C THR A 52 -28.59 1.84 -1.51
N SER A 53 -29.70 1.73 -2.24
CA SER A 53 -30.75 0.70 -2.04
C SER A 53 -30.54 -0.57 -2.87
N ILE A 54 -29.31 -1.10 -2.98
CA ILE A 54 -29.11 -2.41 -3.63
C ILE A 54 -29.61 -3.52 -2.71
N GLU A 55 -30.18 -4.58 -3.30
CA GLU A 55 -30.55 -5.79 -2.58
C GLU A 55 -29.33 -6.45 -1.90
N ALA A 56 -28.17 -6.45 -2.58
CA ALA A 56 -26.93 -7.04 -2.08
C ALA A 56 -26.14 -6.14 -1.11
N ARG A 57 -26.71 -5.03 -0.62
CA ARG A 57 -25.97 -4.02 0.18
C ARG A 57 -25.25 -4.64 1.37
N ASP A 58 -25.99 -5.35 2.21
CA ASP A 58 -25.47 -5.84 3.49
C ASP A 58 -24.39 -6.90 3.25
N SER A 59 -24.55 -7.74 2.22
CA SER A 59 -23.53 -8.71 1.80
C SER A 59 -22.26 -8.02 1.29
N LEU A 60 -22.39 -6.92 0.53
CA LEU A 60 -21.23 -6.18 0.02
C LEU A 60 -20.49 -5.44 1.14
N ILE A 61 -21.20 -4.84 2.09
CA ILE A 61 -20.58 -4.25 3.30
C ILE A 61 -19.80 -5.32 4.06
N GLN A 62 -20.39 -6.51 4.27
CA GLN A 62 -19.69 -7.60 4.94
C GLN A 62 -18.42 -8.02 4.20
N VAL A 63 -18.46 -8.14 2.86
CA VAL A 63 -17.28 -8.46 2.06
C VAL A 63 -16.20 -7.39 2.20
N LEU A 64 -16.57 -6.10 2.20
CA LEU A 64 -15.60 -5.01 2.37
C LEU A 64 -14.91 -5.07 3.75
N HIS A 65 -15.67 -5.30 4.82
CA HIS A 65 -15.09 -5.50 6.16
C HIS A 65 -14.16 -6.73 6.21
N GLU A 66 -14.54 -7.86 5.60
CA GLU A 66 -13.69 -9.05 5.56
C GLU A 66 -12.38 -8.80 4.78
N LEU A 67 -12.44 -8.00 3.71
CA LEU A 67 -11.25 -7.60 2.96
C LEU A 67 -10.35 -6.66 3.78
N GLU A 68 -10.92 -5.69 4.49
CA GLU A 68 -10.18 -4.77 5.36
C GLU A 68 -9.49 -5.52 6.51
N GLU A 69 -10.19 -6.42 7.20
CA GLU A 69 -9.63 -7.22 8.30
C GLU A 69 -8.55 -8.22 7.82
N SER A 70 -8.52 -8.54 6.52
CA SER A 70 -7.48 -9.37 5.91
C SER A 70 -6.20 -8.61 5.55
N LEU A 71 -6.20 -7.28 5.67
CA LEU A 71 -5.01 -6.47 5.44
C LEU A 71 -3.93 -6.79 6.47
N PHE A 72 -2.68 -6.68 6.04
CA PHE A 72 -1.51 -6.98 6.85
C PHE A 72 -0.41 -5.95 6.59
N GLU A 73 0.47 -5.75 7.56
CA GLU A 73 1.61 -4.84 7.41
C GLU A 73 2.55 -5.29 6.29
N ILE A 74 2.89 -4.36 5.40
CA ILE A 74 3.90 -4.60 4.36
C ILE A 74 5.27 -4.31 4.99
N PRO A 75 6.28 -5.19 4.82
CA PRO A 75 7.60 -4.97 5.39
C PRO A 75 8.17 -3.58 5.10
N GLY A 76 8.46 -2.82 6.17
CA GLY A 76 8.95 -1.44 6.10
C GLY A 76 7.87 -0.35 6.11
N TYR A 77 6.58 -0.73 6.17
CA TYR A 77 5.43 0.18 6.16
C TYR A 77 4.44 -0.21 7.26
N HIS A 78 4.02 0.77 8.06
CA HIS A 78 3.01 0.55 9.09
C HIS A 78 1.61 0.60 8.47
N LEU A 79 0.76 -0.33 8.89
CA LEU A 79 -0.64 -0.35 8.46
C LEU A 79 -1.47 0.53 9.41
N GLU A 80 -2.06 1.59 8.87
CA GLU A 80 -3.00 2.46 9.59
C GLU A 80 -4.41 2.24 9.02
N LEU A 81 -5.30 1.65 9.82
CA LEU A 81 -6.72 1.48 9.47
C LEU A 81 -7.58 2.49 10.25
N PRO A 82 -8.37 3.34 9.56
CA PRO A 82 -9.20 4.33 10.23
C PRO A 82 -10.36 3.66 10.98
N GLY A 83 -10.49 3.91 12.29
CA GLY A 83 -11.62 3.43 13.09
C GLY A 83 -11.45 2.04 13.75
N HIS A 84 -10.35 1.35 13.47
CA HIS A 84 -10.03 0.03 14.04
C HIS A 84 -8.86 0.18 15.04
N GLU A 85 -9.15 0.61 16.28
CA GLU A 85 -8.16 0.63 17.36
C GLU A 85 -8.04 -0.78 18.00
N GLY A 86 -6.97 -1.52 17.65
CA GLY A 86 -6.42 -2.53 18.54
C GLY A 86 -6.91 -3.98 18.38
N HIS A 87 -7.22 -4.45 17.17
CA HIS A 87 -7.24 -5.89 16.93
C HIS A 87 -5.84 -6.38 16.55
N ASP A 88 -5.30 -7.30 17.37
CA ASP A 88 -4.08 -8.03 17.08
C ASP A 88 -4.34 -8.91 15.85
N HIS A 89 -3.92 -8.45 14.67
CA HIS A 89 -3.88 -9.25 13.45
C HIS A 89 -2.77 -10.29 13.61
N GLY A 90 -3.06 -11.30 14.45
CA GLY A 90 -2.11 -12.30 14.91
C GLY A 90 -1.28 -12.84 13.75
N HIS A 91 0.01 -12.54 13.79
CA HIS A 91 0.96 -12.91 12.75
C HIS A 91 1.13 -14.44 12.70
N SER A 92 0.30 -15.13 11.91
CA SER A 92 0.73 -16.42 11.37
C SER A 92 1.98 -16.13 10.54
N LYS A 93 3.10 -16.73 10.96
CA LYS A 93 4.47 -16.39 10.53
C LYS A 93 4.76 -16.89 9.11
N ILE A 94 3.84 -16.67 8.18
CA ILE A 94 4.01 -16.97 6.77
C ILE A 94 4.77 -15.78 6.18
N GLU A 95 6.08 -15.94 6.05
CA GLU A 95 6.91 -14.97 5.33
C GLU A 95 6.62 -15.08 3.83
N LEU A 96 5.77 -14.19 3.32
CA LEU A 96 5.52 -14.04 1.90
C LEU A 96 6.74 -13.41 1.22
N SER A 97 7.06 -13.87 -0.01
CA SER A 97 8.04 -13.17 -0.85
C SER A 97 7.54 -11.77 -1.23
N ASN A 98 8.43 -10.81 -1.49
CA ASN A 98 8.05 -9.46 -1.92
C ASN A 98 7.13 -9.48 -3.16
N GLN A 99 7.36 -10.41 -4.09
CA GLN A 99 6.49 -10.58 -5.25
C GLN A 99 5.09 -11.06 -4.85
N ALA A 100 5.00 -12.03 -3.94
CA ALA A 100 3.70 -12.51 -3.46
C ALA A 100 2.92 -11.43 -2.69
N ILE A 101 3.62 -10.60 -1.90
CA ILE A 101 3.00 -9.43 -1.25
C ILE A 101 2.45 -8.48 -2.31
N TYR A 102 3.25 -8.14 -3.32
CA TYR A 102 2.83 -7.29 -4.43
C TYR A 102 1.60 -7.84 -5.16
N ASP A 103 1.64 -9.12 -5.53
CA ASP A 103 0.56 -9.78 -6.29
C ASP A 103 -0.75 -9.77 -5.51
N VAL A 104 -0.70 -10.02 -4.19
CA VAL A 104 -1.88 -9.92 -3.32
C VAL A 104 -2.48 -8.51 -3.34
N GLN A 105 -1.66 -7.46 -3.26
CA GLN A 105 -2.16 -6.08 -3.29
C GLN A 105 -2.72 -5.69 -4.67
N VAL A 106 -2.16 -6.21 -5.76
CA VAL A 106 -2.72 -6.05 -7.11
C VAL A 106 -4.09 -6.72 -7.22
N ASP A 107 -4.21 -7.96 -6.74
CA ASP A 107 -5.45 -8.73 -6.83
C ASP A 107 -6.54 -8.13 -5.94
N LEU A 108 -6.21 -7.64 -4.75
CA LEU A 108 -7.14 -6.92 -3.87
C LEU A 108 -7.71 -5.69 -4.58
N LEU A 109 -6.83 -4.82 -5.10
CA LEU A 109 -7.26 -3.60 -5.78
C LEU A 109 -8.14 -3.92 -7.00
N LYS A 110 -7.83 -5.00 -7.72
CA LYS A 110 -8.67 -5.48 -8.83
C LYS A 110 -10.06 -5.90 -8.35
N GLN A 111 -10.15 -6.68 -7.28
CA GLN A 111 -11.44 -7.12 -6.71
C GLN A 111 -12.30 -5.93 -6.26
N LEU A 112 -11.70 -4.96 -5.57
CA LEU A 112 -12.39 -3.75 -5.15
C LEU A 112 -12.91 -2.92 -6.34
N ASN A 113 -12.15 -2.85 -7.43
CA ASN A 113 -12.62 -2.19 -8.65
C ASN A 113 -13.80 -2.92 -9.32
N GLU A 114 -13.88 -4.26 -9.23
CA GLU A 114 -15.07 -4.99 -9.68
C GLU A 114 -16.28 -4.70 -8.78
N ILE A 115 -16.09 -4.63 -7.46
CA ILE A 115 -17.15 -4.20 -6.53
C ILE A 115 -17.62 -2.78 -6.86
N LYS A 116 -16.68 -1.85 -7.12
CA LYS A 116 -17.00 -0.47 -7.53
C LYS A 116 -17.91 -0.43 -8.74
N LYS A 117 -17.69 -1.28 -9.74
CA LYS A 117 -18.57 -1.35 -10.91
C LYS A 117 -19.98 -1.77 -10.53
N ILE A 118 -20.14 -2.76 -9.65
CA ILE A 118 -21.46 -3.21 -9.17
C ILE A 118 -22.19 -2.09 -8.42
N VAL A 119 -21.47 -1.36 -7.57
CA VAL A 119 -22.04 -0.23 -6.79
C VAL A 119 -22.41 0.95 -7.69
N THR A 120 -21.61 1.24 -8.72
CA THR A 120 -21.75 2.45 -9.57
C THR A 120 -22.69 2.25 -10.77
N HIS A 121 -22.78 1.04 -11.35
CA HIS A 121 -23.58 0.77 -12.56
C HIS A 121 -25.07 0.48 -12.27
N LYS A 122 -25.69 1.30 -11.41
CA LYS A 122 -27.15 1.35 -11.27
C LYS A 122 -27.81 2.23 -12.32
#